data_AF-A0A6J7SP13-F1
#
_entry.id   AF-A0A6J7SP13-F1
#
_cell.length_a   1.000
_cell.length_b   1.000
_cell.length_c   1.000
_cell.angle_alpha   90.00
_cell.angle_beta   90.00
_cell.angle_gamma   90.00
#
_symmetry.space_group_name_H-M   'P 1'
#
loop_
_entity.id
_entity.type
_entity.pdbx_description
1 polymer ?
#
loop_
_entity_poly.entity_id
_entity_poly.type
_entity_poly.pdbx_seq_one_letter_code
_entity_poly.pdbx_strand_id
1 'polypeptide(L)'
;MRSHHVASWPATNSAHTSIRKLFGTWNEADAKSLFSNNVDLDQPLEKRKESISHGIASIGGLKGSVDSIRTPSASQLSWNEMGQEGHLNVFIQLTPENPPLVQTMNITTVQYPKENLRLIVQSQFVIASSTASALDGPLALTNEYVRGDGTSHVTQVARGVRGTWHYTVRINPVTEEVLESSVILAPTNETFFIN
;
A
#
# COMPACT_ATOMS: atom_id res chain seq x y z
N MET A 1 19.60 -2.81 -11.84
CA MET A 1 18.98 -1.62 -12.45
C MET A 1 19.11 -0.47 -11.45
N ARG A 2 19.79 0.64 -11.76
CA ARG A 2 19.99 1.75 -10.80
C ARG A 2 18.65 2.49 -10.60
N SER A 3 18.10 2.50 -9.38
CA SER A 3 16.97 3.36 -9.04
C SER A 3 17.44 4.82 -9.10
N HIS A 4 17.08 5.52 -10.17
CA HIS A 4 17.26 6.96 -10.21
C HIS A 4 16.22 7.56 -9.27
N HIS A 5 16.67 8.04 -8.10
CA HIS A 5 15.82 8.84 -7.23
C HIS A 5 15.54 10.16 -7.94
N VAL A 6 14.34 10.30 -8.49
CA VAL A 6 13.86 11.56 -9.07
C VAL A 6 13.40 12.45 -7.92
N ALA A 7 13.96 13.66 -7.83
CA ALA A 7 13.48 14.64 -6.86
C ALA A 7 12.07 15.10 -7.26
N SER A 8 11.14 15.07 -6.32
CA SER A 8 9.79 15.60 -6.52
C SER A 8 9.83 17.13 -6.65
N TRP A 9 8.93 17.70 -7.44
CA TRP A 9 8.74 19.15 -7.46
C TRP A 9 8.25 19.65 -6.09
N PRO A 10 8.56 20.90 -5.71
CA PRO A 10 7.99 21.53 -4.53
C PRO A 10 6.46 21.50 -4.52
N ALA A 11 5.83 21.66 -5.69
CA ALA A 11 4.39 21.58 -5.84
C ALA A 11 3.85 20.16 -5.57
N THR A 12 4.57 19.11 -5.95
CA THR A 12 4.20 17.70 -5.65
C THR A 12 4.18 17.45 -4.15
N ASN A 13 5.18 17.94 -3.41
CA ASN A 13 5.22 17.83 -1.95
C ASN A 13 4.14 18.69 -1.27
N SER A 14 3.82 19.84 -1.85
CA SER A 14 2.73 20.70 -1.37
C SER A 14 1.37 20.03 -1.58
N ALA A 15 1.13 19.44 -2.75
CA ALA A 15 -0.07 18.67 -3.06
C ALA A 15 -0.23 17.47 -2.11
N HIS A 16 0.85 16.73 -1.85
CA HIS A 16 0.86 15.67 -0.84
C HIS A 16 0.36 16.17 0.52
N THR A 17 0.93 17.27 1.02
CA THR A 17 0.53 17.86 2.31
C THR A 17 -0.94 18.28 2.32
N SER A 18 -1.42 18.93 1.25
CA SER A 18 -2.81 19.37 1.11
C SER A 18 -3.79 18.18 1.07
N ILE A 19 -3.44 17.09 0.38
CA ILE A 19 -4.26 15.87 0.36
C ILE A 19 -4.36 15.26 1.75
N ARG A 20 -3.24 15.16 2.47
CA ARG A 20 -3.24 14.64 3.85
C ARG A 20 -4.13 15.47 4.77
N LYS A 21 -4.14 16.80 4.58
CA LYS A 21 -5.05 17.70 5.31
C LYS A 21 -6.51 17.39 4.98
N LEU A 22 -6.85 17.18 3.69
CA LEU A 22 -8.21 16.83 3.26
C LEU A 22 -8.68 15.48 3.82
N PHE A 23 -7.78 14.51 4.01
CA PHE A 23 -8.11 13.23 4.64
C PHE A 23 -8.50 13.38 6.12
N GLY A 24 -7.89 14.32 6.84
CA GLY A 24 -8.24 14.63 8.23
C GLY A 24 -9.52 15.46 8.32
N THR A 25 -9.57 16.56 7.58
CA THR A 25 -10.69 17.50 7.57
C THR A 25 -10.96 17.97 6.15
N TRP A 26 -12.06 17.49 5.56
CA TRP A 26 -12.46 17.91 4.22
C TRP A 26 -12.90 19.37 4.20
N ASN A 27 -12.29 20.17 3.32
CA ASN A 27 -12.69 21.53 3.02
C ASN A 27 -12.87 21.66 1.50
N GLU A 28 -14.07 22.08 1.07
CA GLU A 28 -14.43 22.15 -0.35
C GLU A 28 -13.61 23.20 -1.12
N ALA A 29 -13.27 24.32 -0.49
CA ALA A 29 -12.45 25.36 -1.12
C ALA A 29 -11.01 24.87 -1.31
N ASP A 30 -10.44 24.22 -0.30
CA ASP A 30 -9.10 23.60 -0.39
C ASP A 30 -9.09 22.55 -1.51
N ALA A 31 -10.09 21.66 -1.56
CA ALA A 31 -10.21 20.63 -2.60
C ALA A 31 -10.33 21.26 -4.00
N LYS A 32 -11.18 22.26 -4.18
CA LYS A 32 -11.38 22.95 -5.47
C LYS A 32 -10.12 23.68 -5.95
N SER A 33 -9.30 24.19 -5.03
CA SER A 33 -8.03 24.84 -5.37
C SER A 33 -6.90 23.86 -5.71
N LEU A 34 -7.04 22.60 -5.30
CA LEU A 34 -6.00 21.58 -5.38
C LEU A 34 -6.14 20.70 -6.63
N PHE A 35 -7.37 20.33 -6.97
CA PHE A 35 -7.67 19.43 -8.09
C PHE A 35 -7.83 20.21 -9.40
N SER A 36 -7.34 19.65 -10.50
CA SER A 36 -7.65 20.19 -11.83
C SER A 36 -9.10 19.90 -12.19
N ASN A 37 -9.65 20.66 -13.15
CA ASN A 37 -11.04 20.48 -13.60
C ASN A 37 -11.33 19.05 -14.09
N ASN A 38 -10.33 18.36 -14.65
CA ASN A 38 -10.49 16.98 -15.15
C ASN A 38 -10.86 16.00 -14.03
N VAL A 39 -10.38 16.24 -12.80
CA VAL A 39 -10.66 15.35 -11.67
C VAL A 39 -12.14 15.35 -11.29
N ASP A 40 -12.78 16.52 -11.32
CA ASP A 40 -14.21 16.67 -11.01
C ASP A 40 -15.10 16.08 -12.11
N LEU A 41 -14.61 16.09 -13.36
CA LEU A 41 -15.26 15.43 -14.50
C LEU A 41 -15.20 13.89 -14.38
N ASP A 42 -14.08 13.33 -13.94
CA ASP A 42 -13.92 11.88 -13.73
C ASP A 42 -14.75 11.38 -12.53
N GLN A 43 -14.68 12.12 -11.42
CA GLN A 43 -15.46 11.85 -10.23
C GLN A 43 -15.76 13.16 -9.49
N PRO A 44 -17.04 13.54 -9.34
CA PRO A 44 -17.40 14.76 -8.63
C PRO A 44 -16.76 14.85 -7.24
N LEU A 45 -16.32 16.03 -6.82
CA LEU A 45 -15.60 16.20 -5.55
C LEU A 45 -16.36 15.66 -4.33
N GLU A 46 -17.70 15.78 -4.30
CA GLU A 46 -18.50 15.19 -3.22
C GLU A 46 -18.47 13.66 -3.23
N LYS A 47 -18.47 13.03 -4.41
CA LYS A 47 -18.31 11.57 -4.52
C LYS A 47 -16.91 11.11 -4.14
N ARG A 48 -15.89 11.91 -4.43
CA ARG A 48 -14.51 11.66 -3.99
C ARG A 48 -14.39 11.73 -2.47
N LYS A 49 -14.97 12.74 -1.84
CA LYS A 49 -15.06 12.89 -0.38
C LYS A 49 -15.74 11.69 0.30
N GLU A 50 -16.87 11.24 -0.24
CA GLU A 50 -17.56 10.02 0.22
C GLU A 50 -16.64 8.80 0.11
N SER A 51 -15.99 8.61 -1.04
CA SER A 51 -15.10 7.46 -1.30
C SER A 51 -13.89 7.44 -0.37
N ILE A 52 -13.30 8.60 -0.11
CA ILE A 52 -12.20 8.78 0.85
C ILE A 52 -12.66 8.43 2.25
N SER A 53 -13.80 8.97 2.67
CA SER A 53 -14.36 8.72 4.00
C SER A 53 -14.67 7.24 4.22
N HIS A 54 -15.22 6.57 3.21
CA HIS A 54 -15.44 5.13 3.23
C HIS A 54 -14.13 4.33 3.29
N GLY A 55 -13.13 4.69 2.48
CA GLY A 55 -11.80 4.07 2.52
C GLY A 55 -11.14 4.20 3.90
N ILE A 56 -11.15 5.40 4.48
CA ILE A 56 -10.61 5.66 5.83
C ILE A 56 -11.33 4.82 6.88
N ALA A 57 -12.66 4.77 6.85
CA ALA A 57 -13.43 3.94 7.77
C ALA A 57 -13.08 2.45 7.64
N SER A 58 -12.89 1.96 6.41
CA SER A 58 -12.58 0.55 6.15
C SER A 58 -11.19 0.10 6.62
N ILE A 59 -10.26 1.03 6.86
CA ILE A 59 -8.95 0.73 7.48
C ILE A 59 -8.92 1.04 8.99
N GLY A 60 -10.09 1.24 9.61
CA GLY A 60 -10.21 1.53 11.04
C GLY A 60 -9.77 2.96 11.42
N GLY A 61 -9.85 3.92 10.50
CA GLY A 61 -9.41 5.30 10.71
C GLY A 61 -7.90 5.49 10.47
N LEU A 62 -7.45 6.76 10.47
CA LEU A 62 -6.05 7.14 10.21
C LEU A 62 -5.22 7.15 11.51
N LYS A 63 -4.00 6.63 11.44
CA LYS A 63 -2.97 6.72 12.50
C LYS A 63 -2.17 8.03 12.47
N GLY A 64 -2.26 8.79 11.37
CA GLY A 64 -1.50 10.03 11.17
C GLY A 64 -0.06 9.83 10.69
N SER A 65 0.40 8.59 10.53
CA SER A 65 1.69 8.24 9.95
C SER A 65 1.58 7.83 8.48
N VAL A 66 2.67 8.02 7.75
CA VAL A 66 2.84 7.60 6.35
C VAL A 66 4.00 6.64 6.22
N ASP A 67 3.93 5.76 5.22
CA ASP A 67 5.02 4.85 4.86
C ASP A 67 5.14 4.73 3.33
N SER A 68 6.21 4.09 2.85
CA SER A 68 6.41 3.71 1.45
C SER A 68 6.28 4.86 0.45
N ILE A 69 6.76 6.06 0.82
CA ILE A 69 6.79 7.21 -0.07
C ILE A 69 7.70 6.92 -1.27
N ARG A 70 7.15 7.02 -2.48
CA ARG A 70 7.85 6.81 -3.74
C ARG A 70 7.57 7.97 -4.69
N THR A 71 8.58 8.33 -5.46
CA THR A 71 8.51 9.41 -6.46
C THR A 71 8.81 8.82 -7.84
N PRO A 72 7.81 8.31 -8.57
CA PRO A 72 8.03 7.71 -9.89
C PRO A 72 8.58 8.71 -10.92
N SER A 73 8.16 9.97 -10.79
CA SER A 73 8.68 11.12 -11.55
C SER A 73 8.48 12.40 -10.74
N ALA A 74 9.03 13.53 -11.20
CA ALA A 74 9.01 14.76 -10.42
C ALA A 74 7.58 15.30 -10.14
N SER A 75 6.62 15.00 -11.03
CA SER A 75 5.21 15.38 -10.94
C SER A 75 4.31 14.29 -10.35
N GLN A 76 4.88 13.18 -9.88
CA GLN A 76 4.13 12.04 -9.34
C GLN A 76 4.60 11.67 -7.94
N LEU A 77 3.67 11.20 -7.12
CA LEU A 77 3.97 10.70 -5.79
C LEU A 77 3.04 9.55 -5.44
N SER A 78 3.56 8.51 -4.81
CA SER A 78 2.74 7.52 -4.12
C SER A 78 3.21 7.30 -2.69
N TRP A 79 2.28 6.97 -1.81
CA TRP A 79 2.56 6.68 -0.42
C TRP A 79 1.43 5.86 0.20
N ASN A 80 1.69 5.35 1.40
CA ASN A 80 0.72 4.64 2.21
C ASN A 80 0.28 5.54 3.36
N GLU A 81 -1.02 5.81 3.50
CA GLU A 81 -1.59 6.37 4.73
C GLU A 81 -1.98 5.24 5.68
N MET A 82 -1.38 5.22 6.86
CA MET A 82 -1.53 4.11 7.79
C MET A 82 -2.82 4.22 8.59
N GLY A 83 -3.54 3.11 8.72
CA GLY A 83 -4.72 2.96 9.58
C GLY A 83 -4.56 1.88 10.63
N GLN A 84 -5.60 1.67 11.43
CA GLN A 84 -5.61 0.65 12.49
C GLN A 84 -5.65 -0.77 11.92
N GLU A 85 -6.49 -0.98 10.92
CA GLU A 85 -6.82 -2.27 10.33
C GLU A 85 -6.31 -2.37 8.88
N GLY A 86 -5.46 -1.45 8.44
CA GLY A 86 -4.95 -1.45 7.07
C GLY A 86 -4.19 -0.18 6.74
N HIS A 87 -4.12 0.12 5.45
CA HIS A 87 -3.61 1.38 4.91
C HIS A 87 -4.30 1.74 3.60
N LEU A 88 -4.27 3.03 3.24
CA LEU A 88 -4.63 3.49 1.91
C LEU A 88 -3.36 3.60 1.06
N ASN A 89 -3.33 2.96 -0.10
CA ASN A 89 -2.35 3.25 -1.14
C ASN A 89 -2.84 4.45 -1.91
N VAL A 90 -2.11 5.56 -1.83
CA VAL A 90 -2.46 6.81 -2.49
C VAL A 90 -1.45 7.09 -3.58
N PHE A 91 -1.94 7.43 -4.77
CA PHE A 91 -1.13 7.89 -5.88
C PHE A 91 -1.67 9.19 -6.42
N ILE A 92 -0.78 10.13 -6.73
CA ILE A 92 -1.11 11.40 -7.36
C ILE A 92 -0.23 11.69 -8.56
N GLN A 93 -0.79 12.43 -9.50
CA GLN A 93 -0.08 13.04 -10.62
C GLN A 93 -0.54 14.48 -10.79
N LEU A 94 0.42 15.38 -11.00
CA LEU A 94 0.19 16.80 -11.22
C LEU A 94 0.10 17.13 -12.73
N THR A 95 -0.65 18.17 -13.07
CA THR A 95 -0.66 18.75 -14.42
C THR A 95 0.70 19.38 -14.75
N PRO A 96 1.04 19.50 -16.05
CA PRO A 96 2.22 20.26 -16.48
C PRO A 96 2.01 21.79 -16.46
N GLU A 97 0.83 22.26 -16.06
CA GLU A 97 0.45 23.66 -16.06
C GLU A 97 1.11 24.45 -14.91
N ASN A 98 0.99 25.77 -14.93
CA ASN A 98 1.47 26.65 -13.87
C ASN A 98 0.34 27.59 -13.38
N PRO A 99 -0.13 27.45 -12.12
CA PRO A 99 0.32 26.48 -11.13
C PRO A 99 -0.11 25.04 -11.46
N PRO A 100 0.72 24.03 -11.15
CA PRO A 100 0.35 22.64 -11.36
C PRO A 100 -0.71 22.21 -10.33
N LEU A 101 -1.73 21.50 -10.81
CA LEU A 101 -2.86 20.98 -10.02
C LEU A 101 -2.87 19.46 -10.05
N VAL A 102 -3.52 18.82 -9.08
CA VAL A 102 -3.67 17.36 -9.08
C VAL A 102 -4.63 16.96 -10.21
N GLN A 103 -4.13 16.25 -11.23
CA GLN A 103 -4.94 15.75 -12.34
C GLN A 103 -5.39 14.30 -12.17
N THR A 104 -4.67 13.53 -11.37
CA THR A 104 -5.00 12.14 -11.09
C THR A 104 -4.78 11.91 -9.62
N MET A 105 -5.76 11.29 -8.99
CA MET A 105 -5.66 10.82 -7.62
C MET A 105 -6.39 9.49 -7.52
N ASN A 106 -5.60 8.44 -7.26
CA ASN A 106 -6.09 7.08 -7.06
C ASN A 106 -5.89 6.68 -5.61
N ILE A 107 -6.89 6.02 -5.05
CA ILE A 107 -6.85 5.50 -3.68
C ILE A 107 -7.31 4.05 -3.73
N THR A 108 -6.45 3.16 -3.24
CA THR A 108 -6.80 1.75 -3.04
C THR A 108 -6.73 1.44 -1.56
N THR A 109 -7.76 0.79 -1.05
CA THR A 109 -7.80 0.32 0.35
C THR A 109 -7.11 -1.04 0.45
N VAL A 110 -6.20 -1.18 1.39
CA VAL A 110 -5.57 -2.46 1.75
C VAL A 110 -5.85 -2.74 3.22
N GLN A 111 -6.68 -3.75 3.49
CA GLN A 111 -6.93 -4.21 4.86
C GLN A 111 -5.86 -5.20 5.30
N TYR A 112 -5.45 -5.11 6.56
CA TYR A 112 -4.73 -6.17 7.21
C TYR A 112 -5.65 -7.40 7.33
N PRO A 113 -5.09 -8.61 7.17
CA PRO A 113 -5.84 -9.83 7.35
C PRO A 113 -6.25 -9.90 8.81
N LYS A 114 -7.43 -10.46 8.99
CA LYS A 114 -7.97 -10.74 10.32
C LYS A 114 -6.96 -11.59 11.13
N GLU A 115 -7.02 -11.45 12.45
CA GLU A 115 -6.12 -12.10 13.41
C GLU A 115 -5.95 -13.61 13.15
N ASN A 116 -7.05 -14.31 12.87
CA ASN A 116 -7.09 -15.72 12.50
C ASN A 116 -6.32 -16.06 11.22
N LEU A 117 -6.43 -15.25 10.16
CA LEU A 117 -5.66 -15.43 8.94
C LEU A 117 -4.16 -15.21 9.19
N ARG A 118 -3.82 -14.22 10.02
CA ARG A 118 -2.43 -14.01 10.46
C ARG A 118 -1.90 -15.23 11.22
N LEU A 119 -2.70 -15.80 12.11
CA LEU A 119 -2.35 -17.01 12.86
C LEU A 119 -2.21 -18.25 11.96
N ILE A 120 -3.07 -18.41 10.95
CA ILE A 120 -2.96 -19.49 9.96
C ILE A 120 -1.63 -19.36 9.21
N VAL A 121 -1.31 -18.19 8.67
CA VAL A 121 -0.04 -17.96 7.95
C VAL A 121 1.16 -18.19 8.87
N GLN A 122 1.13 -17.67 10.11
CA GLN A 122 2.19 -17.93 11.09
C GLN A 122 2.35 -19.42 11.40
N SER A 123 1.26 -20.17 11.57
CA SER A 123 1.32 -21.61 11.85
C SER A 123 1.92 -22.40 10.69
N GLN A 124 1.52 -22.08 9.46
CA GLN A 124 2.04 -22.71 8.25
C GLN A 124 3.51 -22.34 8.01
N PHE A 125 3.88 -21.10 8.30
CA PHE A 125 5.25 -20.66 8.27
C PHE A 125 6.12 -21.35 9.33
N VAL A 126 5.63 -21.58 10.55
CA VAL A 126 6.36 -22.37 11.56
C VAL A 126 6.58 -23.79 11.06
N ILE A 127 5.60 -24.41 10.40
CA ILE A 127 5.75 -25.74 9.80
C ILE A 127 6.82 -25.71 8.69
N ALA A 128 6.71 -24.77 7.75
CA ALA A 128 7.65 -24.62 6.63
C ALA A 128 9.06 -24.15 7.05
N SER A 129 9.17 -23.41 8.15
CA SER A 129 10.44 -22.96 8.72
C SER A 129 11.03 -23.96 9.68
N SER A 130 10.25 -24.88 10.28
CA SER A 130 10.79 -25.99 11.07
C SER A 130 11.53 -27.01 10.20
N THR A 131 11.15 -27.15 8.93
CA THR A 131 11.93 -27.87 7.90
C THR A 131 13.13 -27.06 7.41
N ALA A 132 13.07 -25.71 7.45
CA ALA A 132 14.19 -24.82 7.09
C ALA A 132 15.11 -24.43 8.26
N SER A 133 14.72 -24.71 9.51
CA SER A 133 15.39 -24.33 10.77
C SER A 133 16.76 -25.01 10.94
N ALA A 134 17.12 -25.89 10.02
CA ALA A 134 18.50 -26.32 9.88
C ALA A 134 19.44 -25.18 9.39
N LEU A 135 18.93 -24.02 8.95
CA LEU A 135 19.75 -23.06 8.21
C LEU A 135 20.01 -21.69 8.86
N ASP A 136 19.08 -20.81 9.28
CA ASP A 136 19.48 -19.37 9.36
C ASP A 136 18.78 -18.39 10.36
N GLY A 137 18.22 -18.80 11.50
CA GLY A 137 17.86 -17.88 12.62
C GLY A 137 16.50 -17.12 12.51
N PRO A 138 16.22 -16.14 13.41
CA PRO A 138 14.89 -15.54 13.56
C PRO A 138 14.51 -14.61 12.40
N LEU A 139 13.28 -14.75 11.92
CA LEU A 139 12.82 -14.19 10.65
C LEU A 139 11.98 -12.92 10.91
N ALA A 140 12.36 -11.78 10.31
CA ALA A 140 11.62 -10.54 10.39
C ALA A 140 10.44 -10.55 9.41
N LEU A 141 9.21 -10.53 9.94
CA LEU A 141 7.97 -10.69 9.18
C LEU A 141 7.46 -9.33 8.68
N THR A 142 7.49 -9.11 7.37
CA THR A 142 6.72 -8.03 6.74
C THR A 142 5.60 -8.65 5.93
N ASN A 143 4.40 -8.13 6.09
CA ASN A 143 3.26 -8.62 5.33
C ASN A 143 2.93 -7.66 4.18
N GLU A 144 2.99 -8.16 2.95
CA GLU A 144 2.53 -7.44 1.76
C GLU A 144 1.20 -8.03 1.29
N TYR A 145 0.22 -7.15 1.06
CA TYR A 145 -1.15 -7.54 0.75
C TYR A 145 -1.58 -6.92 -0.58
N VAL A 146 -1.85 -7.77 -1.56
CA VAL A 146 -2.35 -7.36 -2.87
C VAL A 146 -3.74 -7.95 -3.07
N ARG A 147 -4.74 -7.08 -3.29
CA ARG A 147 -6.08 -7.48 -3.71
C ARG A 147 -6.10 -7.56 -5.24
N GLY A 148 -5.99 -8.76 -5.78
CA GLY A 148 -6.40 -9.10 -7.14
C GLY A 148 -7.53 -10.13 -7.04
N ASP A 149 -8.45 -10.16 -8.01
CA ASP A 149 -9.45 -11.21 -8.28
C ASP A 149 -10.48 -11.65 -7.20
N GLY A 150 -10.42 -11.13 -5.97
CA GLY A 150 -11.32 -11.58 -4.88
C GLY A 150 -10.66 -12.54 -3.89
N THR A 151 -9.38 -12.87 -4.08
CA THR A 151 -8.53 -13.55 -3.10
C THR A 151 -7.65 -12.57 -2.33
N SER A 152 -7.27 -12.93 -1.09
CA SER A 152 -6.28 -12.17 -0.32
C SER A 152 -4.93 -12.87 -0.44
N HIS A 153 -3.94 -12.17 -1.00
CA HIS A 153 -2.55 -12.59 -0.99
C HIS A 153 -1.92 -12.12 0.31
N VAL A 154 -1.35 -13.04 1.09
CA VAL A 154 -0.57 -12.73 2.27
C VAL A 154 0.85 -13.21 2.03
N THR A 155 1.75 -12.26 1.78
CA THR A 155 3.18 -12.57 1.67
C THR A 155 3.86 -12.29 2.98
N GLN A 156 4.35 -13.32 3.64
CA GLN A 156 5.22 -13.23 4.80
C GLN A 156 6.69 -13.33 4.35
N VAL A 157 7.43 -12.26 4.53
CA VAL A 157 8.86 -12.22 4.21
C VAL A 157 9.68 -12.64 5.43
N ALA A 158 10.78 -13.32 5.20
CA ALA A 158 11.63 -13.91 6.22
C ALA A 158 13.10 -13.80 5.80
N ARG A 159 13.89 -12.98 6.50
CA ARG A 159 15.30 -12.74 6.14
C ARG A 159 16.23 -13.67 6.92
N GLY A 160 17.02 -14.48 6.21
CA GLY A 160 18.09 -15.31 6.76
C GLY A 160 19.48 -14.92 6.23
N VAL A 161 20.53 -15.58 6.71
CA VAL A 161 21.93 -15.29 6.34
C VAL A 161 22.18 -15.53 4.83
N ARG A 162 21.53 -16.53 4.24
CA ARG A 162 21.72 -16.90 2.82
C ARG A 162 20.80 -16.17 1.83
N GLY A 163 19.83 -15.39 2.31
CA GLY A 163 18.85 -14.76 1.43
C GLY A 163 17.56 -14.38 2.13
N THR A 164 16.63 -13.83 1.35
CA THR A 164 15.29 -13.48 1.79
C THR A 164 14.31 -14.55 1.30
N TRP A 165 13.65 -15.22 2.21
CA TRP A 165 12.55 -16.13 1.92
C TRP A 165 11.25 -15.34 1.82
N HIS A 166 10.52 -15.52 0.73
CA HIS A 166 9.19 -14.99 0.52
C HIS A 166 8.22 -16.16 0.64
N TYR A 167 7.47 -16.21 1.73
CA TYR A 167 6.39 -17.17 1.90
C TYR A 167 5.08 -16.50 1.50
N THR A 168 4.45 -16.97 0.44
CA THR A 168 3.19 -16.40 -0.04
C THR A 168 2.08 -17.39 0.20
N VAL A 169 1.00 -16.93 0.82
CA VAL A 169 -0.22 -17.71 1.02
C VAL A 169 -1.35 -16.99 0.32
N ARG A 170 -2.07 -17.69 -0.55
CA ARG A 170 -3.34 -17.24 -1.10
C ARG A 170 -4.44 -17.78 -0.21
N ILE A 171 -5.29 -16.89 0.28
CA ILE A 171 -6.37 -17.23 1.20
C ILE A 171 -7.68 -16.74 0.60
N ASN A 172 -8.71 -17.57 0.71
CA ASN A 172 -10.08 -17.12 0.51
C ASN A 172 -10.47 -16.20 1.68
N PRO A 173 -10.77 -14.91 1.45
CA PRO A 173 -11.08 -13.98 2.53
C PRO A 173 -12.43 -14.24 3.21
N VAL A 174 -13.29 -15.06 2.61
CA VAL A 174 -14.63 -15.40 3.11
C VAL A 174 -14.59 -16.69 3.93
N THR A 175 -14.01 -17.76 3.37
CA THR A 175 -13.95 -19.07 4.05
C THR A 175 -12.73 -19.23 4.94
N GLU A 176 -11.75 -18.33 4.82
CA GLU A 176 -10.48 -18.35 5.55
C GLU A 176 -9.62 -19.59 5.25
N GLU A 177 -9.95 -20.31 4.17
CA GLU A 177 -9.18 -21.44 3.69
C GLU A 177 -7.95 -20.99 2.92
N VAL A 178 -6.82 -21.68 3.17
CA VAL A 178 -5.62 -21.57 2.35
C VAL A 178 -5.90 -22.22 1.00
N LEU A 179 -5.90 -21.41 -0.06
CA LEU A 179 -6.09 -21.87 -1.43
C LEU A 179 -4.78 -22.39 -2.02
N GLU A 180 -3.67 -21.71 -1.72
CA GLU A 180 -2.36 -22.01 -2.26
C GLU A 180 -1.27 -21.47 -1.32
N SER A 181 -0.12 -22.14 -1.25
CA SER A 181 1.06 -21.62 -0.55
C SER A 181 2.31 -21.86 -1.38
N SER A 182 3.19 -20.87 -1.47
CA SER A 182 4.48 -20.95 -2.15
C SER A 182 5.60 -20.39 -1.29
N VAL A 183 6.80 -20.94 -1.46
CA VAL A 183 8.03 -20.46 -0.82
C VAL A 183 9.02 -20.14 -1.93
N ILE A 184 9.53 -18.91 -1.95
CA ILE A 184 10.57 -18.49 -2.89
C ILE A 184 11.79 -18.02 -2.08
N LEU A 185 12.97 -18.53 -2.39
CA LEU A 185 14.23 -17.98 -1.89
C LEU A 185 14.74 -16.93 -2.87
N ALA A 186 14.71 -15.67 -2.47
CA ALA A 186 15.31 -14.57 -3.19
C ALA A 186 16.72 -14.26 -2.64
N PRO A 187 17.71 -13.96 -3.48
CA PRO A 187 18.96 -13.38 -3.01
C PRO A 187 18.67 -12.03 -2.32
N THR A 188 19.47 -11.67 -1.31
CA THR A 188 19.23 -10.57 -0.36
C THR A 188 19.01 -9.18 -0.95
N ASN A 189 19.17 -9.01 -2.27
CA ASN A 189 19.20 -7.73 -2.99
C ASN A 189 18.07 -7.55 -4.04
N GLU A 190 17.10 -8.46 -4.16
CA GLU A 190 15.99 -8.33 -5.12
C GLU A 190 14.63 -8.22 -4.42
N THR A 191 13.90 -7.14 -4.71
CA THR A 191 12.48 -6.99 -4.34
C THR A 191 11.63 -7.64 -5.43
N PHE A 192 10.95 -8.74 -5.12
CA PHE A 192 9.98 -9.36 -6.02
C PHE A 192 8.61 -8.69 -5.88
N PHE A 193 8.04 -8.26 -7.00
CA PHE A 193 6.62 -7.98 -7.12
C PHE A 193 5.94 -9.27 -7.59
N ILE A 194 5.05 -9.82 -6.77
CA ILE A 194 4.20 -10.94 -7.16
C ILE A 194 2.97 -10.33 -7.84
N ASN A 195 2.81 -10.61 -9.14
CA ASN A 195 1.65 -10.20 -9.94
C ASN A 195 0.40 -10.98 -9.56
#